data_AF-A0AAU5MDI8-F1
#
_entry.id   AF-A0AAU5MDI8-F1
#
_cell.length_a   1.000
_cell.length_b   1.000
_cell.length_c   1.000
_cell.angle_alpha   90.00
_cell.angle_beta   90.00
_cell.angle_gamma   90.00
#
_symmetry.space_group_name_H-M   'P 1'
#
loop_
_entity.id
_entity.type
_entity.pdbx_description
1 polymer ?
#
loop_
_entity_poly.entity_id
_entity_poly.type
_entity_poly.pdbx_seq_one_letter_code
_entity_poly.pdbx_strand_id
1 'polypeptide(L)'
;MPDNPISRPQPITREEQAFVAQVEGWVPDALLEEVAREFAPADVVPEQLARRMGEAEPGDRLRTAVETAMNGSRHFGALPPAERSAAAGQASLAAAQVIDSNLTIERQEPTSRLGEIAGKVAGKAVDRAFRGAYRDVANLAANKASERLSGALNWSRFHQMQEAQRHAAVPSAATAAPQQRPTDGARPTDGARPAGRTSDNNRGPIVR
;
A
#
# COMPACT_ATOMS: atom_id res chain seq x y z
N MET A 1 -8.92 26.21 2.12
CA MET A 1 -8.58 24.78 2.29
C MET A 1 -7.23 24.60 1.61
N PRO A 2 -6.15 24.14 2.26
CA PRO A 2 -4.95 23.82 1.52
C PRO A 2 -5.17 22.50 0.80
N ASP A 3 -5.34 22.58 -0.52
CA ASP A 3 -5.23 21.46 -1.45
C ASP A 3 -3.79 20.95 -1.41
N ASN A 4 -3.49 20.00 -0.53
CA ASN A 4 -2.25 19.24 -0.65
C ASN A 4 -2.61 17.86 -1.20
N PRO A 5 -2.73 17.70 -2.53
CA PRO A 5 -3.00 16.40 -3.11
C PRO A 5 -1.89 15.44 -2.69
N ILE A 6 -2.27 14.26 -2.19
CA ILE A 6 -1.32 13.20 -1.89
C ILE A 6 -0.49 12.98 -3.15
N SER A 7 0.84 13.03 -3.03
CA SER A 7 1.72 12.90 -4.20
C SER A 7 1.74 11.47 -4.71
N ARG A 8 1.73 11.32 -6.04
CA ARG A 8 1.90 10.02 -6.71
C ARG A 8 3.27 9.44 -6.37
N PRO A 9 3.40 8.11 -6.20
CA PRO A 9 4.71 7.47 -6.08
C PRO A 9 5.59 7.81 -7.29
N GLN A 10 6.80 8.30 -7.03
CA GLN A 10 7.79 8.60 -8.06
C GLN A 10 8.85 7.50 -8.07
N PRO A 11 9.35 7.09 -9.25
CA PRO A 11 10.48 6.17 -9.33
C PRO A 11 11.69 6.78 -8.63
N ILE A 12 12.51 5.93 -8.01
CA ILE A 12 13.79 6.36 -7.44
C ILE A 12 14.75 6.79 -8.56
N THR A 13 15.66 7.71 -8.26
CA THR A 13 16.69 8.14 -9.21
C THR A 13 17.78 7.09 -9.37
N ARG A 14 18.66 7.28 -10.36
CA ARG A 14 19.82 6.38 -10.55
C ARG A 14 20.80 6.48 -9.39
N GLU A 15 20.98 7.67 -8.83
CA GLU A 15 21.83 7.91 -7.67
C GLU A 15 21.27 7.20 -6.43
N GLU A 16 19.95 7.27 -6.22
CA GLU A 16 19.26 6.55 -5.14
C GLU A 16 19.38 5.03 -5.32
N GLN A 17 19.27 4.53 -6.55
CA GLN A 17 19.45 3.10 -6.83
C GLN A 17 20.90 2.65 -6.57
N ALA A 18 21.89 3.47 -6.95
CA ALA A 18 23.30 3.21 -6.65
C ALA A 18 23.58 3.21 -5.15
N PHE A 19 22.92 4.09 -4.38
CA PHE A 19 22.99 4.08 -2.92
C PHE A 19 22.42 2.78 -2.34
N VAL A 20 21.26 2.32 -2.79
CA VAL A 20 20.69 1.03 -2.35
C VAL A 20 21.66 -0.12 -2.63
N ALA A 21 22.22 -0.18 -3.85
CA ALA A 21 23.20 -1.19 -4.22
C ALA A 21 24.46 -1.15 -3.34
N GLN A 22 24.92 0.06 -3.00
CA GLN A 22 26.03 0.24 -2.07
C GLN A 22 25.69 -0.36 -0.71
N VAL A 23 24.55 0.01 -0.11
CA VAL A 23 24.07 -0.52 1.18
C VAL A 23 24.03 -2.06 1.15
N GLU A 24 23.36 -2.62 0.15
CA GLU A 24 23.23 -4.07 0.01
C GLU A 24 24.57 -4.80 -0.20
N GLY A 25 25.59 -4.12 -0.72
CA GLY A 25 26.92 -4.68 -0.96
C GLY A 25 27.75 -4.90 0.31
N TRP A 26 27.43 -4.23 1.42
CA TRP A 26 28.16 -4.37 2.69
C TRP A 26 27.30 -4.86 3.86
N VAL A 27 26.00 -5.02 3.66
CA VAL A 27 25.10 -5.63 4.65
C VAL A 27 25.46 -7.11 4.84
N PRO A 28 25.61 -7.59 6.09
CA PRO A 28 25.81 -9.01 6.37
C PRO A 28 24.61 -9.87 5.93
N ASP A 29 24.87 -11.07 5.40
CA ASP A 29 23.82 -12.01 4.98
C ASP A 29 22.81 -12.30 6.11
N ALA A 30 23.29 -12.38 7.35
CA ALA A 30 22.43 -12.59 8.52
C ALA A 30 21.42 -11.46 8.73
N LEU A 31 21.75 -10.21 8.39
CA LEU A 31 20.78 -9.12 8.42
C LEU A 31 19.79 -9.24 7.25
N LEU A 32 20.24 -9.63 6.06
CA LEU A 32 19.33 -9.90 4.94
C LEU A 32 18.35 -11.04 5.25
N GLU A 33 18.77 -12.06 6.02
CA GLU A 33 17.88 -13.10 6.53
C GLU A 33 16.80 -12.54 7.47
N GLU A 34 17.14 -11.65 8.40
CA GLU A 34 16.14 -11.01 9.27
C GLU A 34 15.21 -10.09 8.46
N VAL A 35 15.73 -9.36 7.47
CA VAL A 35 14.89 -8.60 6.52
C VAL A 35 13.93 -9.53 5.78
N ALA A 36 14.40 -10.67 5.29
CA ALA A 36 13.53 -11.65 4.64
C ALA A 36 12.42 -12.15 5.58
N ARG A 37 12.69 -12.31 6.87
CA ARG A 37 11.66 -12.69 7.86
C ARG A 37 10.61 -11.62 8.08
N GLU A 38 11.02 -10.35 8.18
CA GLU A 38 10.09 -9.25 8.42
C GLU A 38 9.23 -8.95 7.19
N PHE A 39 9.74 -9.17 5.98
CA PHE A 39 9.02 -8.92 4.72
C PHE A 39 8.28 -10.14 4.15
N ALA A 40 8.52 -11.35 4.65
CA ALA A 40 7.84 -12.53 4.16
C ALA A 40 6.33 -12.47 4.47
N PRO A 41 5.45 -12.53 3.47
CA PRO A 41 4.03 -12.72 3.72
C PRO A 41 3.76 -14.11 4.29
N ALA A 42 2.58 -14.30 4.90
CA ALA A 42 2.25 -15.51 5.66
C ALA A 42 2.33 -16.82 4.85
N ASP A 43 2.22 -16.75 3.54
CA ASP A 43 2.28 -17.87 2.59
C ASP A 43 3.69 -18.14 2.04
N VAL A 44 4.67 -17.30 2.38
CA VAL A 44 6.07 -17.42 1.94
C VAL A 44 6.96 -17.80 3.12
N VAL A 45 7.72 -18.86 2.96
CA VAL A 45 8.73 -19.27 3.94
C VAL A 45 9.90 -18.26 3.89
N PRO A 46 10.29 -17.63 5.01
CA PRO A 46 11.33 -16.59 5.04
C PRO A 46 12.66 -17.02 4.41
N GLU A 47 13.08 -18.26 4.62
CA GLU A 47 14.33 -18.81 4.05
C GLU A 47 14.29 -18.87 2.52
N GLN A 48 13.11 -19.07 1.94
CA GLN A 48 12.94 -19.03 0.48
C GLN A 48 13.03 -17.59 -0.05
N LEU A 49 12.56 -16.61 0.73
CA LEU A 49 12.74 -15.20 0.39
C LEU A 49 14.20 -14.77 0.53
N ALA A 50 14.86 -15.17 1.62
CA ALA A 50 16.29 -14.89 1.85
C ALA A 50 17.16 -15.43 0.70
N ARG A 51 16.89 -16.65 0.23
CA ARG A 51 17.58 -17.20 -0.95
C ARG A 51 17.35 -16.37 -2.21
N ARG A 52 16.11 -15.97 -2.50
CA ARG A 52 15.80 -15.11 -3.66
C ARG A 52 16.50 -13.76 -3.57
N MET A 53 16.58 -13.18 -2.36
CA MET A 53 17.34 -11.96 -2.12
C MET A 53 18.84 -12.18 -2.32
N GLY A 54 19.40 -13.33 -1.91
CA GLY A 54 20.80 -13.65 -2.13
C GLY A 54 21.17 -13.90 -3.59
N GLU A 55 20.22 -14.38 -4.40
CA GLU A 55 20.37 -14.56 -5.85
C GLU A 55 20.21 -13.25 -6.64
N ALA A 56 19.63 -12.22 -6.04
CA ALA A 56 19.46 -10.91 -6.67
C ALA A 56 20.75 -10.09 -6.64
N GLU A 57 20.95 -9.32 -7.71
CA GLU A 57 22.05 -8.36 -7.82
C GLU A 57 21.93 -7.27 -6.73
N PRO A 58 23.07 -6.75 -6.21
CA PRO A 58 23.03 -5.57 -5.36
C PRO A 58 22.30 -4.41 -6.03
N GLY A 59 21.33 -3.84 -5.34
CA GLY A 59 20.38 -2.85 -5.82
C GLY A 59 18.94 -3.40 -5.92
N ASP A 60 18.80 -4.73 -6.03
CA ASP A 60 17.51 -5.40 -6.22
C ASP A 60 17.13 -6.35 -5.06
N ARG A 61 17.98 -6.53 -4.05
CA ARG A 61 17.71 -7.49 -2.96
C ARG A 61 16.58 -7.03 -2.05
N LEU A 62 16.65 -5.79 -1.55
CA LEU A 62 15.58 -5.18 -0.75
C LEU A 62 14.31 -5.01 -1.59
N ARG A 63 14.47 -4.69 -2.88
CA ARG A 63 13.36 -4.63 -3.82
C ARG A 63 12.64 -5.96 -3.95
N THR A 64 13.38 -7.07 -4.02
CA THR A 64 12.82 -8.43 -4.04
C THR A 64 12.00 -8.72 -2.78
N ALA A 65 12.47 -8.30 -1.60
CA ALA A 65 11.73 -8.44 -0.34
C ALA A 65 10.42 -7.64 -0.37
N VAL A 66 10.51 -6.36 -0.74
CA VAL A 66 9.37 -5.44 -0.83
C VAL A 66 8.33 -5.93 -1.84
N GLU A 67 8.74 -6.30 -3.05
CA GLU A 67 7.84 -6.78 -4.09
C GLU A 67 7.15 -8.10 -3.67
N THR A 68 7.86 -8.98 -2.95
CA THR A 68 7.26 -10.18 -2.36
C THR A 68 6.20 -9.82 -1.32
N ALA A 69 6.48 -8.89 -0.40
CA ALA A 69 5.50 -8.41 0.57
C ALA A 69 4.27 -7.79 -0.10
N MET A 70 4.48 -6.98 -1.15
CA MET A 70 3.40 -6.38 -1.93
C MET A 70 2.56 -7.44 -2.66
N ASN A 71 3.20 -8.47 -3.22
CA ASN A 71 2.52 -9.59 -3.88
C ASN A 71 1.62 -10.37 -2.90
N GLY A 72 2.01 -10.48 -1.64
CA GLY A 72 1.21 -11.12 -0.59
C GLY A 72 -0.02 -10.32 -0.15
N SER A 73 -0.22 -9.08 -0.65
CA SER A 73 -1.33 -8.22 -0.25
C SER A 73 -2.21 -7.80 -1.43
N ARG A 74 -3.50 -8.12 -1.31
CA ARG A 74 -4.55 -7.74 -2.28
C ARG A 74 -4.63 -6.23 -2.55
N HIS A 75 -4.17 -5.41 -1.60
CA HIS A 75 -4.29 -3.95 -1.69
C HIS A 75 -3.40 -3.35 -2.78
N PHE A 76 -2.27 -3.99 -3.09
CA PHE A 76 -1.37 -3.52 -4.15
C PHE A 76 -1.80 -3.96 -5.55
N GLY A 77 -2.77 -4.87 -5.67
CA GLY A 77 -3.34 -5.29 -6.96
C GLY A 77 -4.13 -4.18 -7.67
N ALA A 78 -4.57 -3.16 -6.92
CA ALA A 78 -5.30 -2.01 -7.47
C ALA A 78 -4.39 -0.86 -7.94
N LEU A 79 -3.07 -0.93 -7.68
CA LEU A 79 -2.11 0.05 -8.15
C LEU A 79 -1.73 -0.27 -9.61
N PRO A 80 -1.65 0.73 -10.51
CA PRO A 80 -1.12 0.49 -11.83
C PRO A 80 0.36 0.07 -11.76
N PRO A 81 0.87 -0.69 -12.75
CA PRO A 81 2.19 -1.31 -12.67
C PRO A 81 3.34 -0.33 -12.44
N ALA A 82 3.28 0.87 -13.02
CA ALA A 82 4.31 1.89 -12.89
C ALA A 82 4.40 2.43 -11.44
N GLU A 83 3.27 2.73 -10.82
CA GLU A 83 3.19 3.21 -9.44
C GLU A 83 3.53 2.13 -8.44
N ARG A 84 3.15 0.88 -8.75
CA ARG A 84 3.54 -0.27 -7.94
C ARG A 84 5.07 -0.42 -7.94
N SER A 85 5.70 -0.35 -9.11
CA SER A 85 7.15 -0.39 -9.25
C SER A 85 7.84 0.79 -8.55
N ALA A 86 7.29 2.01 -8.70
CA ALA A 86 7.80 3.20 -8.02
C ALA A 86 7.68 3.09 -6.49
N ALA A 87 6.54 2.60 -5.97
CA ALA A 87 6.33 2.37 -4.55
C ALA A 87 7.31 1.33 -4.00
N ALA A 88 7.58 0.25 -4.75
CA ALA A 88 8.57 -0.75 -4.38
C ALA A 88 9.98 -0.13 -4.29
N GLY A 89 10.37 0.68 -5.28
CA GLY A 89 11.64 1.41 -5.27
C GLY A 89 11.78 2.35 -4.06
N GLN A 90 10.76 3.18 -3.80
CA GLN A 90 10.76 4.13 -2.68
C GLN A 90 10.80 3.43 -1.31
N ALA A 91 10.08 2.31 -1.17
CA ALA A 91 10.11 1.52 0.06
C ALA A 91 11.47 0.83 0.26
N SER A 92 12.10 0.33 -0.81
CA SER A 92 13.44 -0.25 -0.77
C SER A 92 14.50 0.78 -0.38
N LEU A 93 14.42 1.98 -0.96
CA LEU A 93 15.28 3.11 -0.60
C LEU A 93 15.13 3.49 0.88
N ALA A 94 13.90 3.57 1.38
CA ALA A 94 13.64 3.87 2.79
C ALA A 94 14.21 2.80 3.73
N ALA A 95 14.08 1.51 3.37
CA ALA A 95 14.70 0.42 4.10
C ALA A 95 16.24 0.53 4.11
N ALA A 96 16.85 0.81 2.94
CA ALA A 96 18.29 1.00 2.82
C ALA A 96 18.82 2.16 3.68
N GLN A 97 18.10 3.29 3.72
CA GLN A 97 18.47 4.45 4.56
C GLN A 97 18.45 4.10 6.06
N VAL A 98 17.49 3.29 6.51
CA VAL A 98 17.43 2.81 7.89
C VAL A 98 18.60 1.88 8.19
N ILE A 99 18.88 0.93 7.30
CA ILE A 99 19.99 -0.01 7.46
C ILE A 99 21.33 0.74 7.51
N ASP A 100 21.55 1.68 6.59
CA ASP A 100 22.76 2.51 6.51
C ASP A 100 23.00 3.30 7.80
N SER A 101 21.97 4.01 8.27
CA SER A 101 22.07 4.84 9.48
C SER A 101 22.33 4.04 10.75
N ASN A 102 21.77 2.83 10.88
CA ASN A 102 21.92 2.02 12.09
C ASN A 102 23.22 1.21 12.11
N LEU A 103 23.69 0.73 10.95
CA LEU A 103 24.98 0.02 10.89
C LEU A 103 26.19 0.96 10.89
N THR A 104 26.03 2.22 10.46
CA THR A 104 27.12 3.22 10.51
C THR A 104 27.46 3.61 11.95
N ILE A 105 26.47 3.63 12.85
CA ILE A 105 26.67 3.90 14.29
C ILE A 105 27.55 2.80 14.92
N GLU A 106 27.35 1.53 14.56
CA GLU A 106 28.18 0.42 15.05
C GLU A 106 29.61 0.42 14.47
N ARG A 107 29.83 1.09 13.33
CA ARG A 107 31.15 1.22 12.68
C ARG A 107 32.02 2.33 13.27
N GLN A 108 31.43 3.40 13.79
CA GLN A 108 32.18 4.58 14.26
C GLN A 108 32.56 4.52 15.76
N GLU A 109 31.96 3.63 16.55
CA GLU A 109 32.36 3.37 17.94
C GLU A 109 32.98 1.97 18.13
N PRO A 110 34.23 1.71 17.68
CA PRO A 110 34.92 0.45 17.91
C PRO A 110 35.58 0.41 19.31
N THR A 111 34.98 1.02 20.33
CA THR A 111 35.47 0.96 21.72
C THR A 111 34.77 -0.12 22.55
N SER A 112 33.74 -0.76 22.01
CA SER A 112 33.11 -1.91 22.66
C SER A 112 33.88 -3.19 22.35
N ARG A 113 34.06 -4.04 23.38
CA ARG A 113 34.70 -5.37 23.30
C ARG A 113 34.15 -6.26 22.17
N LEU A 114 32.94 -5.95 21.70
CA LEU A 114 32.26 -6.55 20.56
C LEU A 114 32.87 -6.19 19.19
N GLY A 115 33.40 -4.98 18.99
CA GLY A 115 34.09 -4.58 17.76
C GLY A 115 35.44 -5.29 17.57
N GLU A 116 36.17 -5.53 18.66
CA GLU A 116 37.43 -6.30 18.64
C GLU A 116 37.20 -7.81 18.42
N ILE A 117 36.07 -8.35 18.90
CA ILE A 117 35.70 -9.76 18.70
C ILE A 117 35.11 -9.96 17.30
N ALA A 118 34.34 -9.00 16.79
CA ALA A 118 33.83 -8.99 15.42
C ALA A 118 34.95 -8.99 14.37
N GLY A 119 36.06 -8.29 14.64
CA GLY A 119 37.25 -8.33 13.80
C GLY A 119 38.10 -9.61 13.90
N LYS A 120 37.85 -10.50 14.87
CA LYS A 120 38.71 -11.66 15.18
C LYS A 120 38.03 -13.03 15.06
N VAL A 121 36.70 -13.10 15.07
CA VAL A 121 35.96 -14.37 15.04
C VAL A 121 35.23 -14.51 13.71
N ALA A 122 35.35 -15.67 13.06
CA ALA A 122 34.70 -15.99 11.80
C ALA A 122 33.23 -15.50 11.78
N GLY A 123 32.86 -14.78 10.71
CA GLY A 123 31.63 -13.96 10.62
C GLY A 123 30.37 -14.57 11.22
N LYS A 124 30.16 -15.88 11.10
CA LYS A 124 29.01 -16.60 11.67
C LYS A 124 28.85 -16.49 13.20
N ALA A 125 29.93 -16.37 13.97
CA ALA A 125 29.84 -16.23 15.43
C ALA A 125 29.48 -14.80 15.84
N VAL A 126 29.92 -13.82 15.04
CA VAL A 126 29.59 -12.40 15.16
C VAL A 126 28.12 -12.20 14.81
N ASP A 127 27.68 -12.75 13.69
CA ASP A 127 26.30 -12.73 13.24
C ASP A 127 25.33 -13.30 14.29
N ARG A 128 25.72 -14.38 14.98
CA ARG A 128 24.92 -14.96 16.06
C ARG A 128 24.85 -14.05 17.30
N ALA A 129 25.92 -13.33 17.62
CA ALA A 129 25.96 -12.39 18.75
C ALA A 129 25.14 -11.13 18.48
N PHE A 130 25.11 -10.65 17.23
CA PHE A 130 24.38 -9.44 16.81
C PHE A 130 22.97 -9.71 16.28
N ARG A 131 22.52 -10.97 16.26
CA ARG A 131 21.21 -11.34 15.70
C ARG A 131 20.03 -10.54 16.27
N GLY A 132 20.08 -10.21 17.57
CA GLY A 132 19.07 -9.36 18.20
C GLY A 132 19.03 -7.95 17.59
N ALA A 133 20.19 -7.31 17.45
CA ALA A 133 20.32 -5.99 16.84
C ALA A 133 19.92 -6.01 15.34
N TYR A 134 20.30 -7.06 14.61
CA TYR A 134 19.87 -7.22 13.21
C TYR A 134 18.37 -7.35 13.06
N ARG A 135 17.70 -8.05 13.99
CA ARG A 135 16.25 -8.12 14.01
C ARG A 135 15.61 -6.75 14.26
N ASP A 136 16.14 -5.97 15.20
CA ASP A 136 15.63 -4.63 15.47
C ASP A 136 15.79 -3.70 14.26
N VAL A 137 16.94 -3.73 13.60
CA VAL A 137 17.20 -2.97 12.36
C VAL A 137 16.28 -3.43 11.23
N ALA A 138 16.09 -4.73 11.04
CA ALA A 138 15.18 -5.29 10.04
C ALA A 138 13.73 -4.85 10.28
N ASN A 139 13.27 -4.86 11.54
CA ASN A 139 11.94 -4.38 11.92
C ASN A 139 11.77 -2.88 11.63
N LEU A 140 12.75 -2.06 12.01
CA LEU A 140 12.74 -0.62 11.70
C LEU A 140 12.71 -0.36 10.18
N ALA A 141 13.50 -1.11 9.41
CA ALA A 141 13.51 -1.02 7.96
C ALA A 141 12.15 -1.41 7.37
N ALA A 142 11.53 -2.49 7.86
CA ALA A 142 10.20 -2.94 7.46
C ALA A 142 9.11 -1.91 7.79
N ASN A 143 9.18 -1.28 8.97
CA ASN A 143 8.25 -0.22 9.35
C ASN A 143 8.36 0.99 8.41
N LYS A 144 9.58 1.45 8.10
CA LYS A 144 9.79 2.57 7.18
C LYS A 144 9.39 2.26 5.74
N ALA A 145 9.67 1.05 5.27
CA ALA A 145 9.14 0.58 3.99
C ALA A 145 7.60 0.59 3.99
N SER A 146 6.98 0.09 5.05
CA SER A 146 5.51 0.04 5.20
C SER A 146 4.86 1.42 5.24
N GLU A 147 5.51 2.43 5.84
CA GLU A 147 5.07 3.82 5.79
C GLU A 147 5.01 4.34 4.34
N ARG A 148 6.05 4.08 3.53
CA ARG A 148 6.10 4.46 2.11
C ARG A 148 5.02 3.76 1.29
N LEU A 149 4.86 2.45 1.50
CA LEU A 149 3.81 1.66 0.83
C LEU A 149 2.41 2.13 1.21
N SER A 150 2.18 2.48 2.48
CA SER A 150 0.91 3.05 2.95
C SER A 150 0.60 4.39 2.28
N GLY A 151 1.62 5.23 2.08
CA GLY A 151 1.50 6.46 1.29
C GLY A 151 1.01 6.20 -0.14
N ALA A 152 1.57 5.20 -0.82
CA ALA A 152 1.17 4.81 -2.17
C ALA A 152 -0.28 4.28 -2.23
N LEU A 153 -0.69 3.47 -1.24
CA LEU A 153 -2.06 2.99 -1.14
C LEU A 153 -3.06 4.13 -0.88
N ASN A 154 -2.69 5.08 -0.02
CA ASN A 154 -3.52 6.25 0.27
C ASN A 154 -3.69 7.15 -0.96
N TRP A 155 -2.62 7.36 -1.74
CA TRP A 155 -2.70 8.04 -3.02
C TRP A 155 -3.70 7.35 -3.97
N SER A 156 -3.58 6.03 -4.12
CA SER A 156 -4.46 5.25 -5.00
C SER A 156 -5.92 5.37 -4.61
N ARG A 157 -6.24 5.23 -3.31
CA ARG A 157 -7.61 5.38 -2.79
C ARG A 157 -8.14 6.79 -3.04
N PHE A 158 -7.34 7.81 -2.80
CA PHE A 158 -7.73 9.20 -3.05
C PHE A 158 -8.02 9.44 -4.54
N HIS A 159 -7.17 8.92 -5.44
CA HIS A 159 -7.37 9.06 -6.87
C HIS A 159 -8.64 8.33 -7.36
N GLN A 160 -8.88 7.10 -6.89
CA GLN A 160 -10.10 6.36 -7.21
C GLN A 160 -11.36 7.10 -6.75
N MET A 161 -11.33 7.73 -5.57
CA MET A 161 -12.45 8.57 -5.11
C MET A 161 -12.64 9.80 -5.99
N GLN A 162 -11.57 10.47 -6.41
CA GLN A 162 -11.67 11.61 -7.34
C GLN A 162 -12.24 11.20 -8.70
N GLU A 163 -11.81 10.07 -9.25
CA GLU A 163 -12.34 9.53 -10.50
C GLU A 163 -13.83 9.18 -10.36
N ALA A 164 -14.22 8.50 -9.27
CA ALA A 164 -15.62 8.20 -8.99
C ALA A 164 -16.47 9.48 -8.87
N GLN A 165 -15.96 10.54 -8.23
CA GLN A 165 -16.63 11.83 -8.16
C GLN A 165 -16.75 12.50 -9.53
N ARG A 166 -15.71 12.44 -10.38
CA ARG A 166 -15.78 12.97 -11.75
C ARG A 166 -16.85 12.24 -12.56
N HIS A 167 -16.95 10.92 -12.46
CA HIS A 167 -17.97 10.14 -13.16
C HIS A 167 -19.38 10.35 -12.60
N ALA A 168 -19.53 10.55 -11.29
CA ALA A 168 -20.81 10.88 -10.66
C ALA A 168 -21.27 12.32 -10.94
N ALA A 169 -20.33 13.24 -11.17
CA ALA A 169 -20.59 14.63 -11.51
C ALA A 169 -20.80 14.87 -13.01
N VAL A 170 -20.76 13.82 -13.85
CA VAL A 170 -21.31 13.89 -15.21
C VAL A 170 -22.83 13.74 -15.09
N PRO A 171 -23.63 14.81 -15.20
CA PRO A 171 -25.06 14.64 -15.31
C PRO A 171 -25.33 13.77 -16.53
N SER A 172 -26.12 12.71 -16.36
CA SER A 172 -26.71 11.99 -17.47
C SER A 172 -27.39 13.02 -18.37
N ALA A 173 -26.82 13.27 -19.54
CA ALA A 173 -27.46 14.08 -20.58
C ALA A 173 -28.62 13.26 -21.17
N ALA A 174 -29.67 13.08 -20.38
CA ALA A 174 -30.95 12.54 -20.79
C ALA A 174 -32.09 13.15 -19.94
N THR A 175 -32.05 14.45 -19.67
CA THR A 175 -33.25 15.18 -19.21
C THR A 175 -33.20 16.68 -19.55
N ALA A 176 -33.67 17.03 -20.75
CA ALA A 176 -34.24 18.34 -21.12
C ALA A 176 -34.91 18.18 -22.51
N ALA A 177 -36.20 17.79 -22.63
CA ALA A 177 -37.45 18.60 -22.62
C ALA A 177 -37.49 19.71 -23.70
N PRO A 178 -38.62 20.09 -24.36
CA PRO A 178 -40.04 19.96 -23.94
C PRO A 178 -41.07 19.63 -25.07
N GLN A 179 -42.30 19.20 -24.74
CA GLN A 179 -43.47 19.51 -25.58
C GLN A 179 -44.67 19.90 -24.73
N GLN A 180 -44.86 21.22 -24.62
CA GLN A 180 -46.17 21.82 -24.39
C GLN A 180 -46.99 21.72 -25.68
N ARG A 181 -48.25 21.26 -25.57
CA ARG A 181 -49.32 21.57 -26.53
C ARG A 181 -50.65 21.73 -25.78
N PRO A 182 -51.59 22.53 -26.33
CA PRO A 182 -52.41 23.47 -25.58
C PRO A 182 -53.74 22.89 -25.13
N THR A 183 -54.30 23.47 -24.07
CA THR A 183 -55.72 23.43 -23.74
C THR A 183 -56.53 24.31 -24.71
N ASP A 184 -57.49 23.72 -25.41
CA ASP A 184 -58.65 24.43 -25.97
C ASP A 184 -59.90 23.55 -25.81
N GLY A 185 -61.01 24.15 -25.38
CA GLY A 185 -62.15 23.47 -24.77
C GLY A 185 -63.42 23.33 -25.61
N ALA A 186 -64.52 23.02 -24.87
CA ALA A 186 -65.94 22.85 -25.23
C ALA A 186 -66.35 21.43 -25.72
N ARG A 187 -67.42 20.77 -25.26
CA ARG A 187 -68.51 21.03 -24.27
C ARG A 187 -69.21 19.65 -23.96
N PRO A 188 -70.22 19.59 -23.07
CA PRO A 188 -70.59 18.40 -22.27
C PRO A 188 -71.74 17.56 -22.87
N THR A 189 -71.98 16.35 -22.34
CA THR A 189 -73.34 15.78 -22.22
C THR A 189 -73.40 14.61 -21.22
N ASP A 190 -74.23 14.84 -20.21
CA ASP A 190 -75.00 13.98 -19.30
C ASP A 190 -74.90 12.44 -19.36
N GLY A 191 -74.92 11.83 -18.16
CA GLY A 191 -75.29 10.43 -18.02
C GLY A 191 -75.12 9.80 -16.64
N ALA A 192 -76.05 10.09 -15.72
CA ALA A 192 -76.55 9.19 -14.65
C ALA A 192 -75.67 8.82 -13.42
N ARG A 193 -75.94 9.58 -12.34
CA ARG A 193 -76.37 9.20 -10.96
C ARG A 193 -75.57 8.18 -10.10
N PRO A 194 -75.36 8.49 -8.79
CA PRO A 194 -74.59 7.66 -7.85
C PRO A 194 -75.47 6.78 -6.92
N ALA A 195 -74.86 5.70 -6.41
CA ALA A 195 -75.16 5.04 -5.13
C ALA A 195 -73.91 4.20 -4.79
N GLY A 196 -73.34 4.12 -3.60
CA GLY A 196 -73.70 4.49 -2.24
C GLY A 196 -72.98 3.50 -1.32
N ARG A 197 -72.42 3.99 -0.18
CA ARG A 197 -72.25 3.35 1.15
C ARG A 197 -71.94 1.82 1.21
N THR A 198 -70.96 1.28 1.93
CA THR A 198 -70.61 1.39 3.38
C THR A 198 -69.44 0.44 3.62
N SER A 199 -68.42 0.84 4.38
CA SER A 199 -68.06 0.36 5.75
C SER A 199 -67.65 -1.12 5.90
N ASP A 200 -66.64 -1.28 6.77
CA ASP A 200 -66.21 -2.45 7.55
C ASP A 200 -65.01 -3.25 7.02
N ASN A 201 -64.07 -3.72 7.83
CA ASN A 201 -63.47 -3.29 9.11
C ASN A 201 -62.28 -4.26 9.35
N ASN A 202 -61.31 -3.82 10.14
CA ASN A 202 -60.41 -4.65 10.98
C ASN A 202 -59.29 -5.56 10.40
N ARG A 203 -58.04 -5.12 10.69
CA ARG A 203 -57.03 -5.73 11.61
C ARG A 203 -56.93 -7.27 11.60
N GLY A 204 -55.82 -7.86 11.15
CA GLY A 204 -54.49 -7.97 11.81
C GLY A 204 -53.94 -9.41 11.59
N PRO A 205 -52.79 -9.87 12.17
CA PRO A 205 -51.85 -9.19 13.07
C PRO A 205 -50.35 -9.28 12.65
N ILE A 206 -49.54 -8.51 13.37
CA ILE A 206 -48.07 -8.61 13.50
C ILE A 206 -47.73 -9.74 14.47
N VAL A 207 -46.78 -10.62 14.14
CA VAL A 207 -46.04 -11.42 15.14
C VAL A 207 -44.56 -11.55 14.72
N ARG A 208 -43.73 -11.50 15.76
CA ARG A 208 -42.27 -11.44 15.90
C ARG A 208 -41.44 -12.41 15.08
#